data_AF-W7Y4B2-F1
#
_entry.id   AF-W7Y4B2-F1
#
_cell.length_a   1.000
_cell.length_b   1.000
_cell.length_c   1.000
_cell.angle_alpha   90.00
_cell.angle_beta   90.00
_cell.angle_gamma   90.00
#
_symmetry.space_group_name_H-M   'P 1'
#
loop_
_entity.id
_entity.type
_entity.pdbx_description
1 polymer ?
#
loop_
_entity_poly.entity_id
_entity_poly.type
_entity_poly.pdbx_seq_one_letter_code
_entity_poly.pdbx_strand_id
1 'polypeptide(L)' 'MNRSGLSIYLQLSPQGIYDRLQTSKSQRPLLQGLDGDELLDFISVKLKEREPFYKKAMLIADAEKWKVDDFIDAILKYA' A
#
# COMPACT_ATOMS: atom_id res chain seq x y z
N MET A 1 0.46 3.38 17.67
CA MET A 1 -0.62 2.87 16.79
C MET A 1 -1.29 1.66 17.41
N ASN A 2 -0.60 0.53 17.58
CA ASN A 2 -1.24 -0.75 17.96
C ASN A 2 -1.75 -0.87 19.43
N ARG A 3 -1.71 0.20 20.23
CA ARG A 3 -2.23 0.17 21.62
C ARG A 3 -3.59 0.83 21.76
N SER A 4 -4.08 1.49 20.71
CA SER A 4 -5.28 2.33 20.77
C SER A 4 -6.21 2.08 19.58
N GLY A 5 -5.97 1.03 18.80
CA GLY A 5 -6.77 0.67 17.62
C GLY A 5 -6.08 -0.37 16.74
N LEU A 6 -6.84 -0.88 15.77
CA LEU A 6 -6.38 -1.82 14.76
C LEU A 6 -5.59 -1.09 13.67
N SER A 7 -4.36 -1.54 13.38
CA SER A 7 -3.57 -1.08 12.25
C SER A 7 -3.56 -2.14 11.16
N ILE A 8 -3.96 -1.75 9.95
CA ILE A 8 -4.00 -2.62 8.78
C ILE A 8 -3.03 -2.07 7.74
N TYR A 9 -2.08 -2.88 7.31
CA TYR A 9 -1.23 -2.59 6.16
C TYR A 9 -1.86 -3.19 4.91
N LEU A 10 -2.22 -2.31 3.96
CA LEU A 10 -2.67 -2.68 2.62
C LEU A 10 -1.46 -2.97 1.74
N GLN A 11 -1.02 -4.23 1.74
CA GLN A 11 0.13 -4.68 0.97
C GLN A 11 -0.23 -4.77 -0.52
N LEU A 12 0.61 -4.17 -1.36
CA LEU A 12 0.53 -4.20 -2.81
C LEU A 12 1.93 -4.46 -3.37
N SER A 13 2.02 -5.06 -4.55
CA SER A 13 3.28 -5.14 -5.28
C SER A 13 3.71 -3.76 -5.81
N PRO A 14 5.02 -3.52 -6.06
CA PRO A 14 5.47 -2.30 -6.74
C PRO A 14 4.74 -2.06 -8.06
N GLN A 15 4.47 -3.13 -8.82
CA GLN A 15 3.71 -3.07 -10.07
C GLN A 15 2.26 -2.62 -9.84
N GLY A 16 1.57 -3.22 -8.86
CA GLY A 16 0.20 -2.84 -8.52
C GLY A 16 0.09 -1.39 -8.03
N ILE A 17 1.14 -0.85 -7.40
CA ILE A 17 1.21 0.57 -7.04
C ILE A 17 1.44 1.43 -8.30
N TYR A 18 2.36 1.04 -9.18
CA TYR A 18 2.65 1.73 -10.44
C TYR A 18 1.40 1.87 -11.32
N ASP A 19 0.66 0.78 -11.55
CA ASP A 19 -0.53 0.77 -12.41
C ASP A 19 -1.62 1.73 -11.88
N ARG A 20 -1.78 1.79 -10.55
CA ARG A 20 -2.72 2.70 -9.88
C ARG A 20 -2.29 4.17 -9.98
N LEU A 21 -0.99 4.43 -9.93
CA LEU A 21 -0.43 5.78 -10.09
C LEU A 21 -0.58 6.29 -11.53
N GLN A 22 -0.43 5.41 -12.52
CA GLN A 22 -0.68 5.73 -13.93
C GLN A 22 -2.15 6.08 -14.20
N THR A 23 -3.08 5.38 -13.53
CA THR A 23 -4.53 5.61 -13.70
C THR A 23 -5.05 6.81 -12.89
N SER A 24 -4.23 7.37 -11.99
CA SER A 24 -4.61 8.49 -11.12
C SER A 24 -4.68 9.80 -11.90
N LYS A 25 -5.87 10.41 -11.97
CA LYS A 25 -6.08 11.72 -12.63
C LYS A 25 -5.39 12.91 -11.94
N SER A 26 -4.96 12.75 -10.69
CA SER A 26 -4.27 13.80 -9.93
C SER A 26 -2.76 13.69 -10.10
N GLN A 27 -2.12 14.76 -10.59
CA GLN A 27 -0.67 14.85 -10.61
C GLN A 27 -0.13 14.89 -9.18
N ARG A 28 0.77 13.96 -8.87
CA ARG A 28 1.47 13.92 -7.58
C ARG A 28 2.77 14.68 -7.72
N PRO A 29 2.99 15.80 -7.01
CA PRO A 29 4.20 16.62 -7.16
C PRO A 29 5.50 15.84 -6.98
N LEU A 30 5.52 14.85 -6.08
CA LEU A 30 6.68 13.99 -5.82
C LEU A 30 7.02 13.00 -6.94
N LEU A 31 6.11 12.80 -7.90
CA LEU A 31 6.29 11.89 -9.04
C LEU A 31 6.41 12.64 -10.37
N GLN A 32 6.46 13.97 -10.34
CA GLN A 32 6.61 14.77 -11.56
C GLN A 32 7.98 14.51 -12.20
N GLY A 33 7.97 14.11 -13.47
CA GLY A 33 9.18 13.85 -14.26
C GLY A 33 9.75 12.44 -14.11
N LEU A 34 9.08 11.53 -13.38
CA LEU A 34 9.42 10.10 -13.35
C LEU A 34 8.45 9.35 -14.26
N ASP A 35 8.96 8.70 -15.30
CA ASP A 35 8.17 7.94 -16.26
C ASP A 35 8.67 6.50 -16.41
N GLY A 36 7.75 5.58 -16.75
CA GLY A 36 8.08 4.18 -17.05
C GLY A 36 8.87 3.48 -15.93
N ASP A 37 10.03 2.94 -16.29
CA ASP A 37 10.88 2.15 -15.40
C ASP A 37 11.44 2.96 -14.21
N GLU A 38 11.72 4.25 -14.40
CA GLU A 38 12.23 5.12 -13.32
C GLU A 38 11.21 5.29 -12.19
N LEU A 39 9.92 5.36 -12.56
CA LEU A 39 8.83 5.42 -11.59
C LEU A 39 8.69 4.09 -10.84
N LEU A 40 8.83 2.95 -11.53
CA LEU A 40 8.76 1.63 -10.91
C LEU A 40 9.92 1.39 -9.94
N ASP A 41 11.13 1.82 -10.30
CA ASP A 41 12.31 1.76 -9.43
C ASP A 41 12.14 2.67 -8.22
N PHE A 42 11.65 3.90 -8.41
CA PHE A 42 11.35 4.82 -7.32
C PHE A 42 10.35 4.21 -6.32
N ILE A 43 9.26 3.62 -6.82
CA ILE A 43 8.26 2.93 -5.99
C ILE A 43 8.91 1.77 -5.23
N SER A 44 9.70 0.94 -5.91
CA SER A 44 10.35 -0.24 -5.32
C SER A 44 11.31 0.13 -4.19
N VAL A 45 12.15 1.14 -4.41
CA VAL A 45 13.07 1.66 -3.38
C VAL A 45 12.28 2.22 -2.19
N LYS A 46 11.29 3.08 -2.44
CA LYS A 46 10.48 3.69 -1.38
C LYS A 46 9.67 2.67 -0.61
N LEU A 47 9.16 1.64 -1.27
CA LEU A 47 8.44 0.56 -0.62
C LEU A 47 9.38 -0.22 0.31
N LYS A 48 10.57 -0.61 -0.18
CA LYS A 48 11.57 -1.35 0.60
C LYS A 48 12.06 -0.59 1.83
N GLU A 49 12.25 0.73 1.73
CA GLU A 49 12.60 1.59 2.88
C GLU A 49 11.51 1.58 3.96
N ARG A 50 10.24 1.51 3.56
CA ARG A 50 9.08 1.66 4.45
C ARG A 50 8.51 0.33 4.93
N GLU A 51 8.77 -0.75 4.22
CA GLU A 51 8.28 -2.09 4.51
C GLU A 51 8.60 -2.56 5.94
N PRO A 52 9.78 -2.28 6.53
CA PRO A 52 10.05 -2.60 7.94
C PRO A 52 9.12 -1.90 8.93
N PHE A 53 8.55 -0.75 8.57
CA PHE A 53 7.59 -0.01 9.40
C PHE A 53 6.17 -0.51 9.14
N TYR A 54 5.80 -0.74 7.89
CA TYR A 54 4.48 -1.25 7.51
C TYR A 54 4.21 -2.66 8.05
N LYS A 55 5.23 -3.52 8.08
CA LYS A 55 5.15 -4.87 8.68
C LYS A 55 4.92 -4.87 10.19
N LYS A 56 4.96 -3.72 10.86
CA LYS A 56 4.58 -3.59 12.29
C LYS A 56 3.06 -3.45 12.48
N ALA A 57 2.27 -3.37 11.40
CA ALA A 57 0.82 -3.38 11.48
C ALA A 57 0.31 -4.68 12.14
N MET A 58 -0.83 -4.60 12.83
CA MET A 58 -1.45 -5.79 13.43
C MET A 58 -1.94 -6.78 12.38
N LEU A 59 -2.42 -6.27 11.25
CA LEU A 59 -2.87 -7.05 10.12
C LEU A 59 -2.13 -6.61 8.86
N ILE A 60 -1.60 -7.58 8.11
CA ILE A 60 -1.06 -7.37 6.78
C ILE A 60 -2.05 -8.00 5.81
N ALA A 61 -2.72 -7.17 5.01
CA ALA A 61 -3.73 -7.58 4.07
C ALA A 61 -3.20 -7.44 2.64
N ASP A 62 -3.33 -8.51 1.85
CA ASP A 62 -2.97 -8.50 0.43
C ASP A 62 -4.06 -7.76 -0.36
N ALA A 63 -3.85 -6.47 -0.60
CA ALA A 63 -4.84 -5.60 -1.21
C ALA A 63 -5.01 -5.83 -2.73
N GLU A 64 -4.26 -6.76 -3.33
CA GLU A 64 -4.51 -7.23 -4.70
C GLU A 64 -5.52 -8.38 -4.72
N LYS A 65 -5.60 -9.17 -3.64
CA LYS A 65 -6.49 -10.34 -3.53
C LYS A 65 -7.73 -10.09 -2.70
N TRP A 66 -7.60 -9.28 -1.65
CA TRP A 66 -8.67 -9.02 -0.70
C TRP A 66 -9.77 -8.18 -1.34
N LYS A 67 -11.01 -8.63 -1.18
CA LYS A 67 -12.22 -7.88 -1.47
C LYS A 67 -12.62 -7.04 -0.26
N VAL A 68 -13.58 -6.15 -0.48
CA VAL A 68 -14.13 -5.29 0.57
C VAL A 68 -14.62 -6.12 1.77
N ASP A 69 -15.28 -7.25 1.50
CA ASP A 69 -15.81 -8.13 2.54
C ASP A 69 -14.70 -8.71 3.43
N ASP A 70 -13.55 -9.10 2.86
CA ASP A 70 -12.41 -9.61 3.63
C ASP A 70 -11.89 -8.55 4.63
N PHE A 71 -11.89 -7.28 4.23
CA PHE A 71 -11.51 -6.18 5.12
C PHE A 71 -12.55 -5.97 6.23
N ILE A 72 -13.83 -6.05 5.91
CA ILE A 72 -14.92 -5.93 6.89
C ILE A 72 -14.81 -7.04 7.93
N ASP A 73 -14.68 -8.28 7.48
CA ASP A 73 -14.55 -9.45 8.35
C ASP A 73 -13.32 -9.34 9.26
N ALA A 74 -12.20 -8.87 8.71
CA ALA A 74 -10.99 -8.67 9.50
C ALA A 74 -11.14 -7.56 10.55
N ILE A 75 -11.87 -6.49 10.25
CA ILE A 75 -12.15 -5.42 11.22
C ILE A 75 -13.09 -5.94 12.32
N LEU A 76 -14.17 -6.64 11.94
CA LEU A 76 -15.14 -7.20 12.89
C LEU A 76 -14.52 -8.23 13.84
N LYS A 77 -13.53 -8.99 13.40
CA LYS A 77 -12.81 -9.96 14.26
C LYS A 77 -11.97 -9.31 15.37
N TYR A 78 -11.62 -8.03 15.22
CA TYR A 78 -10.81 -7.27 16.16
C TYR A 78 -11.62 -6.27 17.00
N ALA A 79 -12.93 -6.19 16.78
CA ALA A 79 -13.89 -5.42 17.58
C ALA A 79 -14.44 -6.27 18.74
#